data_AF-A0A5S3WMI6-F1
#
_entry.id   AF-A0A5S3WMI6-F1
#
_cell.length_a   1.000
_cell.length_b   1.000
_cell.length_c   1.000
_cell.angle_alpha   90.00
_cell.angle_beta   90.00
_cell.angle_gamma   90.00
#
_symmetry.space_group_name_H-M   'P 1'
#
loop_
_entity.id
_entity.type
_entity.pdbx_description
1 polymer ?
#
loop_
_entity_poly.entity_id
_entity_poly.type
_entity_poly.pdbx_seq_one_letter_code
_entity_poly.pdbx_strand_id
1 'polypeptide(L)'
;MLAWICFHSEAYQPSQLMHFVDDCRSEQHSALRQGCQGYLFGFLDALKLNPPLGVDGLCLQAWNPDTLLAALDKAIKLQPELGKQFYYDGINAFINTQCGARLSS
;
A
#
# COMPACT_ATOMS: atom_id res chain seq x y z
N MET A 1 3.44 -35.27 -26.63
CA MET A 1 2.46 -34.19 -26.36
C MET A 1 2.97 -33.44 -25.14
N LEU A 2 3.49 -32.22 -25.33
CA LEU A 2 3.84 -31.34 -24.22
C LEU A 2 2.55 -30.60 -23.84
N ALA A 3 2.00 -30.93 -22.67
CA ALA A 3 0.88 -30.19 -22.10
C ALA A 3 1.38 -28.79 -21.73
N TRP A 4 0.96 -27.78 -22.50
CA TRP A 4 1.07 -26.39 -22.11
C TRP A 4 0.13 -26.15 -20.94
N ILE A 5 0.68 -26.12 -19.73
CA ILE A 5 -0.03 -25.63 -18.55
C ILE A 5 0.01 -24.10 -18.68
N CYS A 6 -1.05 -23.52 -19.23
CA CYS A 6 -1.30 -22.10 -19.11
C CYS A 6 -1.54 -21.80 -17.63
N PHE A 7 -0.52 -21.32 -16.92
CA PHE A 7 -0.72 -20.66 -15.64
C PHE A 7 -1.60 -19.44 -15.93
N HIS A 8 -2.89 -19.55 -15.64
CA HIS A 8 -3.77 -18.39 -15.49
C HIS A 8 -3.30 -17.67 -14.23
N SER A 9 -2.27 -16.85 -14.40
CA SER A 9 -1.95 -15.78 -13.47
C SER A 9 -3.00 -14.70 -13.69
N GLU A 10 -4.21 -14.89 -13.16
CA GLU A 10 -4.99 -13.71 -12.78
C GLU A 10 -4.10 -12.97 -11.78
N ALA A 11 -3.57 -11.82 -12.19
CA ALA A 11 -2.75 -11.01 -11.32
C ALA A 11 -3.65 -10.58 -10.17
N TYR A 12 -3.58 -11.30 -9.05
CA TYR A 12 -4.40 -11.02 -7.88
C TYR A 12 -4.15 -9.57 -7.47
N GLN A 13 -5.19 -8.75 -7.60
CA GLN A 13 -5.18 -7.36 -7.17
C GLN A 13 -6.32 -7.17 -6.17
N PRO A 14 -6.02 -6.89 -4.89
CA PRO A 14 -7.07 -6.65 -3.92
C PRO A 14 -7.86 -5.41 -4.33
N SER A 15 -9.18 -5.51 -4.31
CA SER A 15 -10.07 -4.42 -4.68
C SER A 15 -10.22 -3.38 -3.58
N GLN A 16 -9.96 -3.73 -2.31
CA GLN A 16 -10.13 -2.84 -1.17
C GLN A 16 -8.89 -2.82 -0.29
N LEU A 17 -8.61 -1.67 0.34
CA LEU A 17 -7.45 -1.48 1.19
C LEU A 17 -7.42 -2.47 2.37
N MET A 18 -8.57 -2.77 2.98
CA MET A 18 -8.63 -3.72 4.10
C MET A 18 -8.17 -5.12 3.70
N HIS A 19 -8.62 -5.62 2.54
CA HIS A 19 -8.18 -6.92 2.02
C HIS A 19 -6.69 -6.92 1.70
N PHE A 20 -6.19 -5.83 1.09
CA PHE A 20 -4.76 -5.67 0.86
C PHE A 20 -3.98 -5.80 2.17
N VAL A 21 -4.35 -5.05 3.21
CA VAL A 21 -3.67 -5.08 4.52
C VAL A 21 -3.73 -6.46 5.18
N ASP A 22 -4.87 -7.15 5.10
CA ASP A 22 -5.03 -8.49 5.65
C ASP A 22 -4.13 -9.51 4.93
N ASP A 23 -4.06 -9.46 3.60
CA ASP A 23 -3.20 -10.33 2.80
C ASP A 23 -1.72 -10.10 3.08
N CYS A 24 -1.31 -8.83 3.20
CA CYS A 24 0.06 -8.46 3.56
C CYS A 24 0.51 -9.04 4.90
N ARG A 25 -0.44 -9.30 5.81
CA ARG A 25 -0.19 -9.81 7.16
C ARG A 25 -0.40 -11.31 7.27
N SER A 26 -0.95 -11.96 6.25
CA SER A 26 -1.24 -13.38 6.28
C SER A 26 0.05 -14.20 6.42
N GLU A 27 0.11 -15.04 7.46
CA GLU A 27 1.20 -15.99 7.66
C GLU A 27 1.02 -17.24 6.79
N GLN A 28 -0.19 -17.50 6.30
CA GLN A 28 -0.51 -18.69 5.52
C GLN A 28 -0.05 -18.58 4.05
N HIS A 29 0.13 -17.36 3.54
CA HIS A 29 0.41 -17.11 2.13
C HIS A 29 1.66 -16.25 1.93
N SER A 30 2.84 -16.86 2.08
CA SER A 30 4.14 -16.19 1.94
C SER A 30 4.31 -15.46 0.60
N ALA A 31 3.76 -16.01 -0.50
CA ALA A 31 3.78 -15.37 -1.82
C ALA A 31 2.95 -14.08 -1.88
N LEU A 32 1.76 -14.05 -1.25
CA LEU A 32 0.92 -12.85 -1.17
C LEU A 32 1.61 -11.77 -0.35
N ARG A 33 2.20 -12.16 0.79
CA ARG A 33 2.98 -11.26 1.63
C ARG A 33 4.16 -10.63 0.88
N GLN A 34 4.93 -11.44 0.13
CA GLN A 34 6.04 -10.93 -0.68
C GLN A 34 5.56 -9.97 -1.77
N GLY A 35 4.46 -10.31 -2.46
CA GLY A 35 3.83 -9.46 -3.47
C GLY A 35 3.41 -8.10 -2.90
N CYS A 36 2.75 -8.10 -1.73
CA CYS A 36 2.39 -6.86 -1.04
C CYS A 36 3.61 -6.04 -0.63
N GLN A 37 4.62 -6.66 0.00
CA GLN A 37 5.83 -5.94 0.41
C GLN A 37 6.53 -5.31 -0.79
N GLY A 38 6.58 -6.02 -1.92
CA GLY A 38 7.09 -5.49 -3.19
C GLY A 38 6.27 -4.30 -3.70
N TYR A 39 4.93 -4.38 -3.64
CA TYR A 39 4.06 -3.27 -4.02
C TYR A 39 4.31 -2.03 -3.13
N LEU A 40 4.30 -2.18 -1.81
CA LEU A 40 4.53 -1.06 -0.88
C LEU A 40 5.93 -0.47 -1.05
N PHE A 41 6.94 -1.30 -1.30
CA PHE A 41 8.28 -0.84 -1.61
C PHE A 41 8.29 0.01 -2.87
N GLY A 42 7.78 -0.50 -3.99
CA GLY A 42 7.75 0.23 -5.26
C GLY A 42 6.89 1.49 -5.19
N PHE A 43 5.77 1.46 -4.47
CA PHE A 43 4.92 2.62 -4.24
C PHE A 43 5.66 3.72 -3.48
N LEU A 44 6.30 3.38 -2.35
CA LEU A 44 7.08 4.34 -1.56
C LEU A 44 8.28 4.88 -2.33
N ASP A 45 8.99 4.03 -3.07
CA ASP A 45 10.13 4.44 -3.89
C ASP A 45 9.70 5.43 -4.98
N ALA A 46 8.59 5.16 -5.68
CA ALA A 46 8.03 6.07 -6.66
C ALA A 46 7.66 7.44 -6.06
N LEU A 47 7.02 7.45 -4.88
CA LEU A 47 6.69 8.69 -4.17
C LEU A 47 7.94 9.45 -3.70
N LYS A 48 8.99 8.76 -3.27
CA LYS A 48 10.24 9.40 -2.82
C LYS A 48 11.02 10.00 -3.98
N LEU A 49 11.01 9.33 -5.14
CA LEU A 49 11.65 9.81 -6.36
C LEU A 49 10.91 11.03 -6.93
N ASN A 50 9.58 11.00 -6.91
CA ASN A 50 8.73 12.09 -7.40
C ASN A 50 7.59 12.40 -6.41
N PRO A 51 7.87 13.17 -5.34
CA PRO A 51 6.86 13.53 -4.36
C PRO A 51 5.68 14.27 -5.01
N PRO A 52 4.43 13.89 -4.73
CA PRO A 52 3.26 14.62 -5.22
C PRO A 52 3.27 16.07 -4.71
N LEU A 53 2.66 16.98 -5.47
CA LEU A 53 2.53 18.37 -5.07
C LEU A 53 1.79 18.48 -3.73
N GLY A 54 2.35 19.24 -2.79
CA GLY A 54 1.77 19.41 -1.46
C GLY A 54 2.04 18.24 -0.49
N VAL A 55 2.91 17.29 -0.85
CA VAL A 55 3.42 16.25 0.06
C VAL A 55 4.84 16.60 0.50
N ASP A 56 5.11 16.53 1.79
CA ASP A 56 6.44 16.73 2.37
C ASP A 56 7.34 15.51 2.09
N GLY A 57 8.31 15.71 1.20
CA GLY A 57 9.30 14.68 0.85
C GLY A 57 10.14 14.19 2.02
N LEU A 58 10.39 15.03 3.05
CA LEU A 58 11.11 14.58 4.26
C LEU A 58 10.24 13.64 5.08
N CYS A 59 8.93 13.91 5.19
CA CYS A 59 7.99 13.00 5.82
C CYS A 59 7.96 11.63 5.11
N LEU A 60 8.01 11.62 3.76
CA LEU A 60 8.06 10.37 2.99
C LEU A 60 9.28 9.50 3.34
N GLN A 61 10.42 10.10 3.68
CA GLN A 61 11.64 9.35 4.04
C GLN A 61 11.48 8.51 5.31
N ALA A 62 10.58 8.89 6.21
CA ALA A 62 10.32 8.15 7.45
C ALA A 62 9.60 6.80 7.22
N TRP A 63 9.00 6.60 6.04
CA TRP A 63 8.21 5.42 5.74
C TRP A 63 9.02 4.33 5.04
N ASN A 64 8.79 3.09 5.47
CA ASN A 64 9.19 1.85 4.81
C ASN A 64 7.97 0.91 4.70
N PRO A 65 8.03 -0.20 3.94
CA PRO A 65 6.87 -1.07 3.73
C PRO A 65 6.23 -1.56 5.03
N ASP A 66 7.02 -1.99 6.01
CA ASP A 66 6.50 -2.55 7.27
C ASP A 66 5.84 -1.49 8.15
N THR A 67 6.45 -0.30 8.25
CA THR A 67 5.90 0.83 9.03
C THR A 67 4.64 1.39 8.39
N LEU A 68 4.59 1.48 7.05
CA LEU A 68 3.40 1.88 6.32
C LEU A 68 2.27 0.87 6.52
N LEU A 69 2.54 -0.43 6.37
CA LEU A 69 1.56 -1.49 6.58
C LEU A 69 0.97 -1.45 8.00
N ALA A 70 1.84 -1.32 9.02
CA ALA A 70 1.41 -1.23 10.40
C ALA A 70 0.54 0.01 10.67
N ALA A 71 0.83 1.12 10.00
CA ALA A 71 0.06 2.36 10.14
C ALA A 71 -1.28 2.28 9.40
N LEU A 72 -1.34 1.65 8.22
CA LEU A 72 -2.57 1.40 7.48
C LEU A 72 -3.54 0.52 8.29
N ASP A 73 -3.06 -0.57 8.90
CA ASP A 73 -3.87 -1.41 9.79
C ASP A 73 -4.51 -0.61 10.93
N LYS A 74 -3.72 0.27 11.58
CA LYS A 74 -4.23 1.16 12.63
C LYS A 74 -5.24 2.16 12.07
N ALA A 75 -4.96 2.75 10.91
CA ALA A 75 -5.82 3.76 10.30
C ALA A 75 -7.18 3.17 9.90
N ILE A 76 -7.22 1.96 9.36
CA ILE A 76 -8.46 1.25 8.98
C ILE A 76 -9.31 0.94 10.21
N LYS A 77 -8.70 0.56 11.33
CA LYS A 77 -9.42 0.33 12.60
C LYS A 77 -10.05 1.60 13.16
N LEU A 78 -9.38 2.74 13.00
CA LEU A 78 -9.88 4.04 13.45
C LEU A 78 -10.90 4.64 12.48
N GLN A 79 -10.72 4.40 11.18
CA GLN A 79 -11.54 4.95 10.10
C GLN A 79 -11.88 3.82 9.10
N PRO A 80 -12.92 3.01 9.38
CA PRO A 80 -13.26 1.87 8.53
C PRO A 80 -13.55 2.21 7.07
N GLU A 81 -14.03 3.43 6.78
CA GLU A 81 -14.26 3.90 5.42
C GLU A 81 -12.97 3.97 4.58
N LEU A 82 -11.82 4.23 5.21
CA LEU A 82 -10.52 4.16 4.54
C LEU A 82 -10.25 2.74 4.00
N GLY A 83 -10.61 1.72 4.78
CA GLY A 83 -10.45 0.32 4.40
C GLY A 83 -11.29 -0.10 3.18
N LYS A 84 -12.40 0.60 2.93
CA LYS A 84 -13.32 0.31 1.81
C LYS A 84 -12.87 0.92 0.48
N GLN A 85 -11.92 1.86 0.51
CA GLN A 85 -11.37 2.46 -0.70
C GLN A 85 -10.57 1.43 -1.49
N PHE A 86 -10.42 1.66 -2.80
CA PHE A 86 -9.43 0.92 -3.58
C PHE A 86 -8.05 1.04 -2.93
N TYR A 87 -7.31 -0.05 -2.85
CA TYR A 87 -6.09 -0.10 -2.05
C TYR A 87 -5.09 1.00 -2.41
N TYR A 88 -4.89 1.27 -3.71
CA TYR A 88 -3.99 2.34 -4.17
C TYR A 88 -4.48 3.73 -3.77
N ASP A 89 -5.78 4.01 -3.89
CA ASP A 89 -6.38 5.28 -3.47
C ASP A 89 -6.30 5.46 -1.96
N GLY A 90 -6.58 4.41 -1.19
CA GLY A 90 -6.53 4.41 0.26
C GLY A 90 -5.11 4.62 0.80
N ILE A 91 -4.10 3.98 0.21
CA ILE A 91 -2.69 4.22 0.55
C ILE A 91 -2.31 5.67 0.23
N ASN A 92 -2.70 6.19 -0.93
CA ASN A 92 -2.42 7.57 -1.32
C ASN A 92 -3.10 8.59 -0.40
N ALA A 93 -4.38 8.40 -0.08
CA ALA A 93 -5.13 9.23 0.85
C ALA A 93 -4.52 9.21 2.26
N PHE A 94 -4.08 8.04 2.72
CA PHE A 94 -3.36 7.90 3.98
C PHE A 94 -2.05 8.73 3.97
N ILE A 95 -1.21 8.55 2.95
CA ILE A 95 0.05 9.30 2.81
C ILE A 95 -0.19 10.80 2.75
N ASN A 96 -1.15 11.28 1.96
CA ASN A 96 -1.50 12.70 1.88
C ASN A 96 -1.94 13.27 3.23
N THR A 97 -2.62 12.46 4.05
CA THR A 97 -3.02 12.86 5.39
C THR A 97 -1.84 12.93 6.35
N GLN A 98 -0.91 11.97 6.28
CA GLN A 98 0.25 11.90 7.18
C GLN A 98 1.36 12.89 6.80
N CYS A 99 1.58 13.08 5.50
CA CYS A 99 2.69 13.85 4.95
C CYS A 99 2.23 15.08 4.16
N GLY A 100 0.97 15.48 4.27
CA GLY A 100 0.51 16.74 3.67
C GLY A 100 1.34 17.91 4.18
N ALA A 101 1.98 18.64 3.28
CA ALA A 101 2.72 19.84 3.61
C ALA A 101 1.73 20.83 4.23
N ARG A 102 1.98 21.20 5.49
CA ARG A 102 1.24 22.31 6.09
C ARG A 102 1.57 23.54 5.26
N LEU A 103 0.58 24.08 4.56
CA LEU A 103 0.68 25.44 4.05
C LEU A 103 0.83 26.31 5.30
N SER A 104 2.05 26.80 5.53
CA SER A 104 2.28 27.90 6.46
C SER A 104 1.44 29.07 5.96
N SER A 105 0.34 29.33 6.66
CA SER A 105 -0.48 30.53 6.56
C SER A 105 0.34 31.78 6.82
#